data_AF-A0A424Y2U4-F1
#
_entry.id   AF-A0A424Y2U4-F1
#
_cell.length_a   1.000
_cell.length_b   1.000
_cell.length_c   1.000
_cell.angle_alpha   90.00
_cell.angle_beta   90.00
_cell.angle_gamma   90.00
#
_symmetry.space_group_name_H-M   'P 1'
#
loop_
_entity.id
_entity.type
_entity.pdbx_description
1 polymer ?
#
loop_
_entity_poly.entity_id
_entity_poly.type
_entity_poly.pdbx_seq_one_letter_code
_entity_poly.pdbx_strand_id
1 'polypeptide(L)'
;MKLREWKKMLGVLLLTGVLLLAGCSGAAEPQEEDAQEEITAFEIIYRSEDEVVAYVHGDHWHGSLPEVVAGESMSLGAYIEEDGGEEVLDGDHHALGVALAEGAKEGIASFDLHGDHVHIRGEQEGTTQVVFQFIHDGEVEYETPAIEVKVQ
;
A
#
# COMPACT_ATOMS: atom_id res chain seq x y z
N MET A 1 36.17 -1.47 35.58
CA MET A 1 35.09 -1.07 36.51
C MET A 1 34.05 -2.20 36.50
N LYS A 2 33.50 -2.56 37.67
CA LYS A 2 32.97 -3.90 38.01
C LYS A 2 31.63 -4.26 37.33
N LEU A 3 31.56 -5.49 36.80
CA LEU A 3 30.33 -6.27 36.59
C LEU A 3 29.57 -6.39 37.91
N ARG A 4 28.24 -6.24 37.87
CA ARG A 4 27.37 -6.43 39.03
C ARG A 4 26.47 -7.64 38.79
N GLU A 5 26.91 -8.77 39.34
CA GLU A 5 26.10 -9.97 39.48
C GLU A 5 25.04 -9.77 40.57
N TRP A 6 23.79 -10.14 40.31
CA TRP A 6 22.80 -10.28 41.37
C TRP A 6 22.41 -11.75 41.56
N LYS A 7 22.96 -12.29 42.65
CA LYS A 7 22.63 -13.60 43.21
C LYS A 7 21.17 -13.68 43.65
N LYS A 8 20.49 -14.72 43.17
CA LYS A 8 19.74 -15.74 43.91
C LYS A 8 19.20 -15.33 45.30
N MET A 9 17.89 -15.25 45.42
CA MET A 9 17.17 -15.57 46.66
C MET A 9 16.03 -16.53 46.29
N LEU A 10 16.25 -17.79 46.66
CA LEU A 10 15.27 -18.87 46.64
C LEU A 10 14.87 -19.11 48.11
N GLY A 11 13.57 -19.25 48.41
CA GLY A 11 13.10 -19.70 49.72
C GLY A 11 11.68 -19.26 50.08
N VAL A 12 10.70 -20.08 50.46
CA VAL A 12 10.33 -21.50 50.30
C VAL A 12 8.97 -21.66 51.04
N LEU A 13 8.05 -22.42 50.43
CA LEU A 13 6.91 -23.22 50.96
C LEU A 13 5.84 -22.63 51.92
N LEU A 14 4.55 -22.87 51.60
CA LEU A 14 3.68 -23.96 52.16
C LEU A 14 2.23 -23.77 51.60
N LEU A 15 1.72 -24.61 50.69
CA LEU A 15 1.05 -25.92 50.83
C LEU A 15 -0.38 -25.87 51.43
N THR A 16 -1.40 -25.93 50.55
CA THR A 16 -2.80 -26.39 50.71
C THR A 16 -3.50 -26.05 49.38
N GLY A 17 -4.21 -26.86 48.61
CA GLY A 17 -4.75 -28.20 48.72
C GLY A 17 -5.98 -28.25 47.79
N VAL A 18 -6.18 -29.38 47.10
CA VAL A 18 -7.49 -29.95 46.71
C VAL A 18 -8.22 -29.45 45.43
N LEU A 19 -8.30 -30.40 44.48
CA LEU A 19 -9.36 -30.80 43.51
C LEU A 19 -10.12 -29.80 42.59
N LEU A 20 -9.75 -29.87 41.30
CA LEU A 20 -10.55 -30.09 40.07
C LEU A 20 -12.08 -29.79 39.97
N LEU A 21 -12.35 -28.99 38.92
CA LEU A 21 -13.47 -28.95 37.93
C LEU A 21 -14.60 -27.91 38.05
N ALA A 22 -14.81 -27.27 36.88
CA ALA A 22 -15.94 -26.48 36.37
C ALA A 22 -15.91 -24.95 36.60
N GLY A 23 -15.85 -24.20 35.49
CA GLY A 23 -16.44 -22.85 35.43
C GLY A 23 -15.64 -21.80 34.64
N CYS A 24 -16.10 -21.54 33.41
CA CYS A 24 -15.82 -20.42 32.51
C CYS A 24 -15.13 -19.17 33.10
N SER A 25 -13.92 -18.88 32.63
CA SER A 25 -13.48 -17.52 32.28
C SER A 25 -12.16 -17.64 31.56
N GLY A 26 -12.23 -18.05 30.29
CA GLY A 26 -11.18 -17.66 29.36
C GLY A 26 -11.31 -16.16 29.24
N ALA A 27 -10.38 -15.42 29.85
CA ALA A 27 -10.16 -14.04 29.46
C ALA A 27 -9.76 -14.11 27.98
N ALA A 28 -10.71 -13.77 27.11
CA ALA A 28 -10.41 -13.44 25.74
C ALA A 28 -9.44 -12.25 25.83
N GLU A 29 -8.18 -12.50 25.50
CA GLU A 29 -7.26 -11.41 25.22
C GLU A 29 -7.92 -10.59 24.09
N PRO A 30 -7.91 -9.25 24.16
CA PRO A 30 -8.38 -8.45 23.04
C PRO A 30 -7.53 -8.86 21.84
N GLN A 31 -8.15 -9.54 20.90
CA GLN A 31 -7.61 -9.68 19.57
C GLN A 31 -7.66 -8.26 19.02
N GLU A 32 -6.51 -7.59 18.92
CA GLU A 32 -6.42 -6.36 18.15
C GLU A 32 -6.84 -6.77 16.74
N GLU A 33 -8.06 -6.40 16.36
CA GLU A 33 -8.46 -6.43 14.97
C GLU A 33 -7.51 -5.41 14.33
N ASP A 34 -6.57 -5.89 13.51
CA ASP A 34 -5.80 -5.04 12.60
C ASP A 34 -6.84 -4.23 11.83
N ALA A 35 -7.07 -2.99 12.26
CA ALA A 35 -7.81 -2.02 11.49
C ALA A 35 -6.91 -1.70 10.31
N GLN A 36 -7.02 -2.51 9.24
CA GLN A 36 -6.47 -2.14 7.95
C GLN A 36 -7.18 -0.85 7.57
N GLU A 37 -6.44 0.25 7.51
CA GLU A 37 -6.98 1.52 7.05
C GLU A 37 -7.51 1.29 5.63
N GLU A 38 -8.82 1.46 5.44
CA GLU A 38 -9.48 1.17 4.17
C GLU A 38 -9.28 2.38 3.26
N ILE A 39 -8.70 2.18 2.07
CA ILE A 39 -8.67 3.22 1.04
C ILE A 39 -10.11 3.54 0.64
N THR A 40 -10.56 4.76 0.93
CA THR A 40 -11.90 5.26 0.61
C THR A 40 -11.94 5.98 -0.74
N ALA A 41 -10.81 6.53 -1.20
CA ALA A 41 -10.65 7.09 -2.53
C ALA A 41 -9.23 6.86 -3.08
N PHE A 42 -9.14 6.55 -4.37
CA PHE A 42 -7.87 6.48 -5.11
C PHE A 42 -8.07 7.12 -6.48
N GLU A 43 -7.50 8.30 -6.68
CA GLU A 43 -7.61 9.08 -7.92
C GLU A 43 -6.24 9.27 -8.56
N ILE A 44 -6.17 9.19 -9.89
CA ILE A 44 -4.97 9.46 -10.67
C ILE A 44 -5.07 10.85 -11.28
N ILE A 45 -4.04 11.66 -11.03
CA ILE A 45 -3.94 13.04 -11.47
C ILE A 45 -2.92 13.16 -12.60
N TYR A 46 -3.35 13.64 -13.77
CA TYR A 46 -2.43 14.01 -14.84
C TYR A 46 -1.80 15.37 -14.55
N ARG A 47 -0.57 15.34 -14.04
CA ARG A 47 0.08 16.52 -13.43
C ARG A 47 0.32 17.67 -14.38
N SER A 48 0.40 17.43 -15.68
CA SER A 48 0.62 18.50 -16.65
C SER A 48 -0.61 19.38 -16.85
N GLU A 49 -1.80 18.85 -16.55
CA GLU A 49 -3.09 19.55 -16.69
C GLU A 49 -3.80 19.76 -15.34
N ASP A 50 -3.26 19.18 -14.25
CA ASP A 50 -3.85 19.19 -12.91
C ASP A 50 -5.30 18.64 -12.91
N GLU A 51 -5.49 17.54 -13.64
CA GLU A 51 -6.80 16.93 -13.88
C GLU A 51 -6.84 15.48 -13.38
N VAL A 52 -7.93 15.11 -12.71
CA VAL A 52 -8.24 13.70 -12.38
C VAL A 52 -8.68 12.96 -13.64
N VAL A 53 -7.87 11.99 -14.07
CA VAL A 53 -8.10 11.24 -15.32
C VAL A 53 -8.71 9.86 -15.09
N ALA A 54 -8.53 9.29 -13.90
CA ALA A 54 -9.14 8.04 -13.50
C ALA A 54 -9.29 7.96 -11.98
N TYR A 55 -10.30 7.23 -11.48
CA TYR A 55 -10.45 6.94 -10.06
C TYR A 55 -11.07 5.56 -9.82
N VAL A 56 -10.73 4.92 -8.70
CA VAL A 56 -11.29 3.61 -8.31
C VAL A 56 -12.61 3.80 -7.59
N HIS A 57 -13.61 2.97 -7.94
CA HIS A 57 -14.85 2.87 -7.17
C HIS A 57 -15.28 1.40 -7.09
N GLY A 58 -15.21 0.82 -5.90
CA GLY A 58 -15.40 -0.61 -5.70
C GLY A 58 -14.25 -1.42 -6.31
N ASP A 59 -14.54 -2.22 -7.33
CA ASP A 59 -13.60 -3.14 -7.97
C ASP A 59 -13.14 -2.71 -9.37
N HIS A 60 -13.46 -1.48 -9.79
CA HIS A 60 -13.18 -1.01 -11.14
C HIS A 60 -12.83 0.48 -11.19
N TRP A 61 -12.22 0.85 -12.32
CA TRP A 61 -11.90 2.22 -12.67
C TRP A 61 -13.07 2.94 -13.34
N HIS A 62 -13.26 4.19 -12.97
CA HIS A 62 -13.89 5.19 -13.81
C HIS A 62 -12.80 6.04 -14.49
N GLY A 63 -13.01 6.40 -15.75
CA GLY A 63 -12.03 7.15 -16.54
C GLY A 63 -10.98 6.25 -17.21
N SER A 64 -9.91 6.88 -17.69
CA SER A 64 -8.82 6.21 -18.41
C SER A 64 -7.58 7.10 -18.40
N LEU A 65 -6.39 6.48 -18.46
CA LEU A 65 -5.16 7.24 -18.58
C LEU A 65 -5.06 7.91 -19.97
N PRO A 66 -4.44 9.10 -20.06
CA PRO A 66 -4.01 9.66 -21.33
C PRO A 66 -3.10 8.70 -22.10
N GLU A 67 -3.12 8.80 -23.43
CA GLU A 67 -2.21 8.03 -24.28
C GLU A 67 -0.78 8.56 -24.15
N VAL A 68 0.19 7.65 -24.06
CA VAL A 68 1.61 8.00 -23.99
C VAL A 68 2.20 7.99 -25.40
N VAL A 69 2.96 9.01 -25.76
CA VAL A 69 3.68 9.02 -27.04
C VAL A 69 4.95 8.18 -26.92
N ALA A 70 5.24 7.33 -27.91
CA ALA A 70 6.44 6.51 -27.94
C ALA A 70 7.71 7.37 -27.89
N GLY A 71 8.60 7.05 -26.95
CA GLY A 71 9.80 7.81 -26.65
C GLY A 71 9.61 8.96 -25.65
N GLU A 72 8.36 9.35 -25.37
CA GLU A 72 7.98 10.37 -24.39
C GLU A 72 7.45 9.74 -23.10
N SER A 73 7.20 10.57 -22.09
CA SER A 73 6.71 10.15 -20.78
C SER A 73 5.56 11.03 -20.31
N MET A 74 4.57 10.44 -19.68
CA MET A 74 3.55 11.17 -18.91
C MET A 74 3.87 11.15 -17.41
N SER A 75 3.51 12.22 -16.71
CA SER A 75 3.69 12.35 -15.25
C SER A 75 2.35 12.26 -14.55
N LEU A 76 2.21 11.27 -13.66
CA LEU A 76 0.97 10.97 -12.94
C LEU A 76 1.21 11.07 -11.43
N GLY A 77 0.40 11.87 -10.76
CA GLY A 77 0.28 11.87 -9.30
C GLY A 77 -0.98 11.13 -8.87
N ALA A 78 -1.26 11.13 -7.57
CA ALA A 78 -2.49 10.57 -7.04
C ALA A 78 -3.06 11.41 -5.89
N TYR A 79 -4.36 11.31 -5.69
CA TYR A 79 -5.04 11.65 -4.44
C TYR A 79 -5.50 10.35 -3.81
N ILE A 80 -5.14 10.13 -2.55
CA ILE A 80 -5.47 8.93 -1.80
C ILE A 80 -6.11 9.38 -0.49
N GLU A 81 -7.25 8.79 -0.15
CA GLU A 81 -7.97 9.07 1.10
C GLU A 81 -8.19 7.77 1.86
N GLU A 82 -7.83 7.78 3.14
CA GLU A 82 -8.12 6.73 4.12
C GLU A 82 -9.21 7.22 5.09
N ASP A 83 -9.65 6.37 6.01
CA ASP A 83 -10.65 6.75 7.04
C ASP A 83 -10.23 7.98 7.88
N GLY A 84 -8.93 8.32 7.91
CA GLY A 84 -8.36 9.49 8.55
C GLY A 84 -8.38 10.79 7.74
N GLY A 85 -8.65 10.72 6.44
CA GLY A 85 -8.58 11.84 5.49
C GLY A 85 -7.56 11.63 4.37
N GLU A 86 -7.21 12.72 3.68
CA GLU A 86 -6.23 12.71 2.59
C GLU A 86 -4.84 12.30 3.11
N GLU A 87 -4.22 11.36 2.40
CA GLU A 87 -2.84 10.97 2.62
C GLU A 87 -1.88 11.82 1.79
N VAL A 88 -0.93 12.44 2.48
CA VAL A 88 0.10 13.27 1.85
C VAL A 88 1.22 12.38 1.34
N LEU A 89 1.36 12.28 0.02
CA LEU A 89 2.47 11.57 -0.63
C LEU A 89 3.77 12.38 -0.52
N ASP A 90 4.58 12.10 0.50
CA ASP A 90 5.86 12.76 0.75
C ASP A 90 7.07 12.08 0.06
N GLY A 91 6.84 10.87 -0.46
CA GLY A 91 7.82 10.05 -1.16
C GLY A 91 8.81 9.29 -0.27
N ASP A 92 8.64 9.36 1.06
CA ASP A 92 9.44 8.63 2.04
C ASP A 92 8.53 7.67 2.84
N HIS A 93 7.60 8.23 3.62
CA HIS A 93 6.62 7.46 4.37
C HIS A 93 5.47 7.03 3.49
N HIS A 94 4.96 7.92 2.65
CA HIS A 94 3.84 7.64 1.75
C HIS A 94 4.24 7.92 0.30
N ALA A 95 4.06 6.92 -0.56
CA ALA A 95 4.47 7.00 -1.95
C ALA A 95 3.46 6.36 -2.91
N LEU A 96 3.45 6.87 -4.13
CA LEU A 96 2.77 6.29 -5.28
C LEU A 96 3.73 5.36 -6.03
N GLY A 97 3.33 4.11 -6.14
CA GLY A 97 3.97 3.10 -6.98
C GLY A 97 3.18 2.82 -8.26
N VAL A 98 3.85 2.20 -9.22
CA VAL A 98 3.23 1.60 -10.40
C VAL A 98 3.99 0.34 -10.81
N ALA A 99 3.25 -0.71 -11.17
CA ALA A 99 3.79 -1.97 -11.64
C ALA A 99 2.99 -2.50 -12.83
N LEU A 100 3.57 -3.40 -13.62
CA LEU A 100 2.81 -4.16 -14.61
C LEU A 100 1.79 -5.06 -13.89
N ALA A 101 0.56 -5.08 -14.39
CA ALA A 101 -0.44 -6.02 -13.92
C ALA A 101 -0.04 -7.46 -14.25
N GLU A 102 -0.56 -8.44 -13.50
CA GLU A 102 -0.29 -9.85 -13.76
C GLU A 102 -0.68 -10.24 -15.20
N GLY A 103 0.28 -10.84 -15.93
CA GLY A 103 0.08 -11.26 -17.32
C GLY A 103 0.04 -10.12 -18.35
N ALA A 104 0.32 -8.89 -17.95
CA ALA A 104 0.40 -7.75 -18.85
C ALA A 104 1.57 -7.88 -19.84
N LYS A 105 1.46 -7.21 -20.99
CA LYS A 105 2.48 -7.23 -22.02
C LYS A 105 3.68 -6.39 -21.59
N GLU A 106 4.84 -7.02 -21.44
CA GLU A 106 6.10 -6.34 -21.17
C GLU A 106 6.62 -5.53 -22.38
N GLY A 107 7.49 -4.55 -22.11
CA GLY A 107 8.22 -3.80 -23.14
C GLY A 107 7.40 -2.73 -23.89
N ILE A 108 6.13 -2.53 -23.54
CA ILE A 108 5.30 -1.43 -24.08
C ILE A 108 5.59 -0.12 -23.35
N ALA A 109 5.70 -0.18 -22.02
CA ALA A 109 6.00 0.98 -21.18
C ALA A 109 7.04 0.62 -20.11
N SER A 110 7.75 1.64 -19.64
CA SER A 110 8.64 1.58 -18.47
C SER A 110 8.23 2.64 -17.44
N PHE A 111 8.70 2.49 -16.20
CA PHE A 111 8.24 3.31 -15.07
C PHE A 111 9.42 3.86 -14.28
N ASP A 112 9.38 5.16 -13.98
CA ASP A 112 10.26 5.81 -13.00
C ASP A 112 9.42 6.24 -11.80
N LEU A 113 9.85 5.85 -10.60
CA LEU A 113 9.15 6.15 -9.34
C LEU A 113 9.83 7.34 -8.66
N HIS A 114 9.05 8.35 -8.29
CA HIS A 114 9.54 9.58 -7.68
C HIS A 114 9.04 9.84 -6.26
N GLY A 115 8.30 8.89 -5.68
CA GLY A 115 7.70 9.04 -4.36
C GLY A 115 6.29 9.61 -4.47
N ASP A 116 6.15 10.92 -4.66
CA ASP A 116 4.84 11.60 -4.76
C ASP A 116 4.15 11.40 -6.13
N HIS A 117 4.88 10.90 -7.12
CA HIS A 117 4.39 10.67 -8.47
C HIS A 117 5.18 9.59 -9.19
N VAL A 118 4.66 9.17 -10.33
CA VAL A 118 5.32 8.24 -11.25
C VAL A 118 5.40 8.83 -12.64
N HIS A 119 6.44 8.44 -13.38
CA HIS A 119 6.50 8.63 -14.82
C HIS A 119 6.23 7.31 -15.52
N ILE A 120 5.32 7.34 -16.49
CA ILE A 120 5.10 6.24 -17.41
C ILE A 120 5.67 6.65 -18.76
N ARG A 121 6.70 5.93 -19.21
CA ARG A 121 7.38 6.17 -20.48
C ARG A 121 6.91 5.18 -21.54
N GLY A 122 6.57 5.68 -22.72
CA GLY A 122 6.23 4.86 -23.87
C GLY A 122 7.50 4.28 -24.52
N GLU A 123 7.65 2.98 -24.54
CA GLU A 123 8.81 2.30 -25.14
C GLU A 123 8.50 1.79 -26.54
N GLN A 124 7.31 1.24 -26.74
CA GLN A 124 6.86 0.69 -28.00
C GLN A 124 5.35 0.90 -28.17
N GLU A 125 4.94 1.25 -29.39
CA GLU A 125 3.52 1.31 -29.75
C GLU A 125 2.77 0.03 -29.36
N GLY A 126 1.62 0.20 -28.73
CA GLY A 126 0.76 -0.90 -28.30
C GLY A 126 0.09 -0.62 -26.95
N THR A 127 -0.37 -1.70 -26.34
CA THR A 127 -1.15 -1.63 -25.11
C THR A 127 -0.58 -2.59 -24.08
N THR A 128 -0.54 -2.13 -22.84
CA THR A 128 -0.27 -2.95 -21.65
C THR A 128 -1.23 -2.58 -20.52
N GLN A 129 -1.12 -3.23 -19.38
CA GLN A 129 -1.92 -2.94 -18.19
C GLN A 129 -1.02 -2.77 -16.99
N VAL A 130 -1.35 -1.83 -16.13
CA VAL A 130 -0.62 -1.51 -14.90
C VAL A 130 -1.56 -1.52 -13.71
N VAL A 131 -0.99 -1.67 -12.53
CA VAL A 131 -1.63 -1.41 -11.25
C VAL A 131 -0.89 -0.26 -10.57
N PHE A 132 -1.62 0.64 -9.93
CA PHE A 132 -1.04 1.65 -9.07
C PHE A 132 -1.03 1.13 -7.63
N GLN A 133 -0.05 1.58 -6.86
CA GLN A 133 0.19 1.10 -5.51
C GLN A 133 0.26 2.28 -4.55
N PHE A 134 -0.38 2.14 -3.40
CA PHE A 134 -0.09 2.97 -2.24
C PHE A 134 0.98 2.26 -1.42
N ILE A 135 2.10 2.95 -1.19
CA ILE A 135 3.26 2.43 -0.49
C ILE A 135 3.42 3.21 0.81
N HIS A 136 3.45 2.48 1.93
CA HIS A 136 3.69 3.02 3.26
C HIS A 136 4.96 2.41 3.84
N ASP A 137 5.93 3.24 4.23
CA ASP A 137 7.21 2.82 4.83
C ASP A 137 7.96 1.75 3.99
N GLY A 138 7.77 1.81 2.67
CA GLY A 138 8.39 0.91 1.70
C GLY A 138 7.64 -0.39 1.43
N GLU A 139 6.49 -0.62 2.06
CA GLU A 139 5.62 -1.77 1.84
C GLU A 139 4.38 -1.36 1.03
N VAL A 140 3.92 -2.23 0.13
CA VAL A 140 2.68 -1.99 -0.64
C VAL A 140 1.49 -2.33 0.25
N GLU A 141 0.72 -1.33 0.68
CA GLU A 141 -0.46 -1.50 1.53
C GLU A 141 -1.74 -1.67 0.70
N TYR A 142 -1.80 -1.03 -0.47
CA TYR A 142 -2.93 -1.16 -1.39
C TYR A 142 -2.47 -1.23 -2.84
N GLU A 143 -3.18 -2.05 -3.62
CA GLU A 143 -3.00 -2.18 -5.06
C GLU A 143 -4.35 -2.01 -5.77
N THR A 144 -4.39 -1.14 -6.78
CA THR A 144 -5.61 -0.88 -7.54
C THR A 144 -5.96 -2.05 -8.46
N PRO A 145 -7.21 -2.11 -8.99
CA PRO A 145 -7.49 -2.90 -10.19
C PRO A 145 -6.54 -2.52 -11.35
N ALA A 146 -6.36 -3.42 -12.30
CA ALA A 146 -5.55 -3.13 -13.48
C ALA A 146 -6.21 -2.05 -14.37
N ILE A 147 -5.40 -1.15 -14.92
CA ILE A 147 -5.81 -0.11 -15.88
C ILE A 147 -4.93 -0.15 -17.14
N GLU A 148 -5.53 0.16 -18.28
CA GLU A 148 -4.85 0.16 -19.56
C GLU A 148 -3.87 1.34 -19.70
N VAL A 149 -2.66 1.05 -20.18
CA VAL A 149 -1.71 2.03 -20.71
C VAL A 149 -1.59 1.81 -22.21
N LYS A 150 -1.86 2.86 -22.98
CA LYS A 150 -1.73 2.84 -24.44
C LYS A 150 -0.59 3.75 -24.89
N VAL A 151 0.29 3.20 -25.72
CA VAL A 151 1.45 3.88 -26.30
C VAL A 151 1.26 3.99 -27.82
N GLN A 152 1.52 5.19 -28.38
CA GLN A 152 1.35 5.48 -29.81
C GLN A 152 2.46 6.33 -30.42
#